data_AF-A0A8J7XRK9-F1
#
_entry.id   AF-A0A8J7XRK9-F1
#
_cell.length_a   1.000
_cell.length_b   1.000
_cell.length_c   1.000
_cell.angle_alpha   90.00
_cell.angle_beta   90.00
_cell.angle_gamma   90.00
#
_symmetry.space_group_name_H-M   'P 1'
#
loop_
_entity.id
_entity.type
_entity.pdbx_description
1 polymer ?
#
loop_
_entity_poly.entity_id
_entity_poly.type
_entity_poly.pdbx_seq_one_letter_code
_entity_poly.pdbx_strand_id
1 'polypeptide(L)'
;MKLYLILIMVLIASIQPVQTQEIQGRILIDVGHSSQGIQRILNDLVKELEINYYDVEFTKTIMYLDPYDVLVIAIPTQPFTTEELDSIHKFVENGGGLLLLGESGALSSKNVEDFNVLSGYYGIEFQRDVVVDPENHMTLDKPYPEIPIIEHFADHSVTRNVYKIFLVSGCSLRLSKRAKSLAWGGDNTYGDRLSEMYGYGGGTYERELEKKGEELIVMAYAESEKGRILALGDTSLFRGQSATGDPWTRDPLEYFDHKRLALNIFSWLSLKSKISLALTLVDQAEELINQGRYQEAKDILEEVRLMSHRGGYTIMGQIALLTIRANQGLEADRLLEEGKRYLEELNCEEASKSVEKAFTIYEGLGNAKKIEECVALLTECGDKEALLQKGDLLFEEGKTLFEQEEYSNALEKIEEAKIVYEGLGYTEKVEECDTLIEEIHGYEQGEEQPDDTSQRNRLILAVILVITAVVIVALFIWRRSRPSYDTLPPHKRPPHRRPPRRY
;
A
#
# COMPACT_ATOMS: atom_id res chain seq x y z
N MET A 1 34.38 -23.08 -18.78
CA MET A 1 34.00 -22.27 -17.60
C MET A 1 33.01 -21.15 -17.95
N LYS A 2 33.30 -20.25 -18.90
CA LYS A 2 32.40 -19.13 -19.26
C LYS A 2 31.03 -19.53 -19.83
N LEU A 3 30.95 -20.62 -20.62
CA LEU A 3 29.67 -21.10 -21.17
C LEU A 3 28.75 -21.70 -20.10
N TYR A 4 29.34 -22.34 -19.08
CA TYR A 4 28.60 -22.93 -17.95
C TYR A 4 28.03 -21.86 -17.01
N LEU A 5 28.77 -20.76 -16.80
CA LEU A 5 28.25 -19.61 -16.04
C LEU A 5 27.05 -18.94 -16.73
N ILE A 6 27.09 -18.83 -18.06
CA ILE A 6 25.97 -18.25 -18.84
C ILE A 6 24.75 -19.18 -18.78
N LEU A 7 24.94 -20.49 -18.89
CA LEU A 7 23.84 -21.46 -18.77
C LEU A 7 23.21 -21.44 -17.37
N ILE A 8 24.03 -21.34 -16.32
CA ILE A 8 23.58 -21.24 -14.93
C ILE A 8 22.86 -19.90 -14.68
N MET A 9 23.34 -18.79 -15.25
CA MET A 9 22.65 -17.49 -15.14
C MET A 9 21.30 -17.49 -15.87
N VAL A 10 21.20 -18.14 -17.04
CA VAL A 10 19.92 -18.31 -17.76
C VAL A 10 18.97 -19.23 -17.00
N LEU A 11 19.49 -20.30 -16.36
CA LEU A 11 18.68 -21.20 -15.53
C LEU A 11 18.17 -20.48 -14.27
N ILE A 12 19.01 -19.68 -13.60
CA ILE A 12 18.63 -18.89 -12.41
C ILE A 12 17.63 -17.79 -12.79
N ALA A 13 17.78 -17.15 -13.95
CA ALA A 13 16.80 -16.20 -14.47
C ALA A 13 15.45 -16.86 -14.83
N SER A 14 15.45 -18.14 -15.21
CA SER A 14 14.23 -18.93 -15.47
C SER A 14 13.56 -19.55 -14.24
N ILE A 15 14.21 -19.46 -13.06
CA ILE A 15 13.68 -19.92 -11.76
C ILE A 15 13.17 -18.74 -10.91
N GLN A 16 13.35 -17.50 -11.37
CA GLN A 16 12.54 -16.39 -10.86
C GLN A 16 11.08 -16.78 -11.14
N PRO A 17 10.18 -16.80 -10.14
CA PRO A 17 8.76 -16.91 -10.45
C PRO A 17 8.49 -15.81 -11.47
N VAL A 18 8.03 -16.18 -12.67
CA VAL A 18 7.34 -15.21 -13.53
C VAL A 18 6.31 -14.63 -12.60
N GLN A 19 6.53 -13.39 -12.19
CA GLN A 19 5.59 -12.66 -11.36
C GLN A 19 4.31 -12.68 -12.17
N THR A 20 3.38 -13.56 -11.82
CA THR A 20 2.11 -13.71 -12.53
C THR A 20 1.48 -12.34 -12.41
N GLN A 21 1.50 -11.58 -13.50
CA GLN A 21 1.03 -10.20 -13.47
C GLN A 21 -0.42 -10.24 -13.04
N GLU A 22 -0.70 -9.52 -11.96
CA GLU A 22 -1.98 -9.58 -11.28
C GLU A 22 -3.09 -9.06 -12.21
N ILE A 23 -4.09 -9.90 -12.47
CA ILE A 23 -5.23 -9.56 -13.32
C ILE A 23 -5.94 -8.35 -12.71
N GLN A 24 -6.10 -7.28 -13.48
CA GLN A 24 -6.73 -6.03 -13.03
C GLN A 24 -8.25 -6.13 -12.90
N GLY A 25 -8.86 -7.10 -13.55
CA GLY A 25 -10.27 -7.44 -13.42
C GLY A 25 -10.72 -8.39 -14.51
N ARG A 26 -11.82 -9.08 -14.27
CA ARG A 26 -12.48 -9.96 -15.25
C ARG A 26 -13.72 -9.30 -15.82
N ILE A 27 -13.84 -9.28 -17.13
CA ILE A 27 -14.87 -8.54 -17.86
C ILE A 27 -15.67 -9.53 -18.70
N LEU A 28 -16.98 -9.52 -18.55
CA LEU A 28 -17.91 -10.26 -19.39
C LEU A 28 -18.61 -9.27 -20.33
N ILE A 29 -18.56 -9.54 -21.63
CA ILE A 29 -19.21 -8.73 -22.66
C ILE A 29 -20.37 -9.50 -23.25
N ASP A 30 -21.58 -8.94 -23.17
CA ASP A 30 -22.75 -9.49 -23.83
C ASP A 30 -22.69 -9.28 -25.35
N VAL A 31 -22.85 -10.37 -26.08
CA VAL A 31 -23.01 -10.41 -27.55
C VAL A 31 -24.31 -11.11 -27.95
N GLY A 32 -25.15 -11.50 -26.99
CA GLY A 32 -26.41 -12.20 -27.20
C GLY A 32 -27.59 -11.27 -27.50
N HIS A 33 -27.60 -10.07 -26.92
CA HIS A 33 -28.77 -9.18 -26.98
C HIS A 33 -28.67 -8.11 -28.08
N SER A 34 -27.53 -7.95 -28.73
CA SER A 34 -27.39 -7.04 -29.87
C SER A 34 -27.40 -7.76 -31.20
N SER A 35 -28.15 -7.20 -32.15
CA SER A 35 -28.09 -7.53 -33.58
C SER A 35 -26.83 -6.97 -34.25
N GLN A 36 -26.13 -6.06 -33.58
CA GLN A 36 -24.86 -5.52 -34.04
C GLN A 36 -23.72 -6.47 -33.66
N GLY A 37 -22.65 -6.47 -34.46
CA GLY A 37 -21.47 -7.29 -34.20
C GLY A 37 -20.63 -6.77 -33.04
N ILE A 38 -21.11 -6.86 -31.79
CA ILE A 38 -20.46 -6.31 -30.59
C ILE A 38 -19.02 -6.78 -30.44
N GLN A 39 -18.76 -8.07 -30.62
CA GLN A 39 -17.40 -8.61 -30.58
C GLN A 39 -16.46 -7.90 -31.56
N ARG A 40 -16.94 -7.61 -32.78
CA ARG A 40 -16.17 -6.84 -33.77
C ARG A 40 -16.02 -5.38 -33.36
N ILE A 41 -17.10 -4.76 -32.86
CA ILE A 41 -17.11 -3.35 -32.43
C ILE A 41 -16.08 -3.12 -31.32
N LEU A 42 -16.07 -3.96 -30.29
CA LEU A 42 -15.25 -3.78 -29.09
C LEU A 42 -13.88 -4.44 -29.17
N ASN A 43 -13.53 -5.12 -30.27
CA ASN A 43 -12.32 -5.95 -30.35
C ASN A 43 -11.02 -5.20 -30.05
N ASP A 44 -10.87 -3.97 -30.53
CA ASP A 44 -9.64 -3.21 -30.32
C ASP A 44 -9.57 -2.63 -28.89
N LEU A 45 -10.71 -2.30 -28.27
CA LEU A 45 -10.78 -2.06 -26.82
C LEU A 45 -10.36 -3.31 -26.05
N VAL A 46 -10.85 -4.51 -26.41
CA VAL A 46 -10.50 -5.76 -25.73
C VAL A 46 -9.00 -5.99 -25.75
N LYS A 47 -8.33 -5.80 -26.90
CA LYS A 47 -6.86 -5.89 -26.97
C LYS A 47 -6.17 -4.90 -26.03
N GLU A 48 -6.65 -3.66 -25.96
CA GLU A 48 -6.09 -2.66 -25.05
C GLU A 48 -6.30 -3.09 -23.59
N LEU A 49 -7.47 -3.62 -23.24
CA LEU A 49 -7.76 -4.14 -21.90
C LEU A 49 -6.87 -5.33 -21.53
N GLU A 50 -6.66 -6.27 -22.44
CA GLU A 50 -5.77 -7.43 -22.25
C GLU A 50 -4.31 -6.99 -22.05
N ILE A 51 -3.84 -5.99 -22.81
CA ILE A 51 -2.52 -5.36 -22.63
C ILE A 51 -2.40 -4.72 -21.23
N ASN A 52 -3.50 -4.19 -20.69
CA ASN A 52 -3.60 -3.64 -19.34
C ASN A 52 -4.02 -4.69 -18.29
N TYR A 53 -3.82 -5.98 -18.58
CA TYR A 53 -4.02 -7.12 -17.67
C TYR A 53 -5.46 -7.36 -17.23
N TYR A 54 -6.45 -6.95 -18.01
CA TYR A 54 -7.82 -7.42 -17.83
C TYR A 54 -8.03 -8.75 -18.56
N ASP A 55 -8.85 -9.61 -17.99
CA ASP A 55 -9.32 -10.85 -18.61
C ASP A 55 -10.70 -10.59 -19.20
N VAL A 56 -10.91 -10.87 -20.49
CA VAL A 56 -12.14 -10.49 -21.20
C VAL A 56 -12.75 -11.70 -21.88
N GLU A 57 -14.03 -11.93 -21.59
CA GLU A 57 -14.81 -13.01 -22.19
C GLU A 57 -16.08 -12.46 -22.87
N PHE A 58 -16.51 -13.12 -23.94
CA PHE A 58 -17.77 -12.81 -24.62
C PHE A 58 -18.81 -13.89 -24.31
N THR A 59 -20.06 -13.48 -24.05
CA THR A 59 -21.17 -14.40 -23.79
C THR A 59 -22.40 -14.08 -24.62
N LYS A 60 -23.19 -15.11 -24.92
CA LYS A 60 -24.53 -14.96 -25.51
C LYS A 60 -25.65 -15.02 -24.47
N THR A 61 -25.31 -15.26 -23.21
CA THR A 61 -26.27 -15.49 -22.13
C THR A 61 -25.76 -14.82 -20.86
N ILE A 62 -26.60 -14.02 -20.22
CA ILE A 62 -26.21 -13.24 -19.04
C ILE A 62 -26.59 -14.04 -17.79
N MET A 63 -25.83 -15.10 -17.52
CA MET A 63 -25.98 -15.97 -16.37
C MET A 63 -24.61 -16.23 -15.73
N TYR A 64 -24.58 -16.52 -14.42
CA TYR A 64 -23.35 -16.84 -13.67
C TYR A 64 -22.28 -15.73 -13.67
N LEU A 65 -22.64 -14.55 -13.15
CA LEU A 65 -21.77 -13.37 -13.13
C LEU A 65 -20.77 -13.32 -11.96
N ASP A 66 -20.78 -14.31 -11.06
CA ASP A 66 -19.96 -14.32 -9.83
C ASP A 66 -18.44 -14.22 -10.08
N PRO A 67 -17.85 -14.87 -11.09
CA PRO A 67 -16.41 -14.78 -11.34
C PRO A 67 -15.95 -13.43 -11.93
N TYR A 68 -16.88 -12.62 -12.46
CA TYR A 68 -16.54 -11.40 -13.17
C TYR A 68 -16.60 -10.18 -12.24
N ASP A 69 -15.84 -9.14 -12.60
CA ASP A 69 -15.87 -7.83 -11.98
C ASP A 69 -16.77 -6.87 -12.74
N VAL A 70 -16.82 -6.98 -14.07
CA VAL A 70 -17.58 -6.08 -14.94
C VAL A 70 -18.46 -6.86 -15.92
N LEU A 71 -19.70 -6.42 -16.08
CA LEU A 71 -20.57 -6.79 -17.19
C LEU A 71 -20.71 -5.60 -18.14
N VAL A 72 -20.47 -5.82 -19.44
CA VAL A 72 -20.68 -4.84 -20.50
C VAL A 72 -21.89 -5.23 -21.34
N ILE A 73 -22.87 -4.34 -21.41
CA ILE A 73 -24.04 -4.46 -22.28
C ILE A 73 -23.99 -3.30 -23.28
N ALA A 74 -23.80 -3.63 -24.54
CA ALA A 74 -23.65 -2.64 -25.60
C ALA A 74 -24.80 -2.76 -26.61
N ILE A 75 -25.50 -1.66 -26.82
CA ILE A 75 -26.55 -1.47 -27.83
C ILE A 75 -27.49 -2.68 -27.96
N PRO A 76 -28.14 -3.10 -26.85
CA PRO A 76 -29.05 -4.24 -26.89
C PRO A 76 -30.25 -3.89 -27.77
N THR A 77 -30.62 -4.85 -28.63
CA THR A 77 -31.74 -4.77 -29.56
C THR A 77 -32.79 -5.86 -29.32
N GLN A 78 -32.64 -6.59 -28.22
CA GLN A 78 -33.55 -7.62 -27.75
C GLN A 78 -33.80 -7.38 -26.26
N PRO A 79 -35.02 -7.66 -25.76
CA PRO A 79 -35.32 -7.55 -24.33
C PRO A 79 -34.56 -8.61 -23.53
N PHE A 80 -34.33 -8.31 -22.26
CA PHE A 80 -33.79 -9.25 -21.28
C PHE A 80 -34.94 -10.05 -20.64
N THR A 81 -34.66 -11.31 -20.33
CA THR A 81 -35.57 -12.13 -19.52
C THR A 81 -35.58 -11.67 -18.06
N THR A 82 -36.60 -12.07 -17.29
CA THR A 82 -36.66 -11.76 -15.86
C THR A 82 -35.46 -12.36 -15.11
N GLU A 83 -35.06 -13.57 -15.46
CA GLU A 83 -33.92 -14.26 -14.85
C GLU A 83 -32.59 -13.56 -15.13
N GLU A 84 -32.41 -12.97 -16.31
CA GLU A 84 -31.24 -12.16 -16.65
C GLU A 84 -31.24 -10.84 -15.88
N LEU A 85 -32.38 -10.15 -15.81
CA LEU A 85 -32.51 -8.93 -15.01
C LEU A 85 -32.16 -9.19 -13.54
N ASP A 86 -32.73 -10.24 -12.94
CA ASP A 86 -32.43 -10.64 -11.56
C ASP A 86 -30.94 -10.96 -11.37
N SER A 87 -30.32 -11.65 -12.33
CA SER A 87 -28.89 -11.97 -12.31
C SER A 87 -28.03 -10.71 -12.36
N ILE A 88 -28.38 -9.74 -13.21
CA ILE A 88 -27.66 -8.46 -13.34
C ILE A 88 -27.82 -7.63 -12.06
N HIS A 89 -29.03 -7.53 -11.51
CA HIS A 89 -29.28 -6.80 -10.27
C HIS A 89 -28.49 -7.39 -9.10
N LYS A 90 -28.56 -8.71 -8.92
CA LYS A 90 -27.78 -9.41 -7.88
C LYS A 90 -26.26 -9.23 -8.07
N PHE A 91 -25.79 -9.23 -9.31
CA PHE A 91 -24.38 -8.99 -9.62
C PHE A 91 -23.92 -7.60 -9.15
N VAL A 92 -24.70 -6.55 -9.45
CA VAL A 92 -24.43 -5.18 -8.98
C VAL A 92 -24.54 -5.08 -7.45
N GLU A 93 -25.57 -5.68 -6.84
CA GLU A 93 -25.71 -5.74 -5.37
C GLU A 93 -24.51 -6.42 -4.69
N ASN A 94 -23.89 -7.39 -5.36
CA ASN A 94 -22.70 -8.10 -4.89
C ASN A 94 -21.37 -7.39 -5.21
N GLY A 95 -21.41 -6.14 -5.68
CA GLY A 95 -20.19 -5.35 -5.95
C GLY A 95 -19.77 -5.25 -7.40
N GLY A 96 -20.52 -5.89 -8.32
CA GLY A 96 -20.21 -5.88 -9.74
C GLY A 96 -20.32 -4.49 -10.38
N GLY A 97 -19.47 -4.24 -11.37
CA GLY A 97 -19.53 -3.08 -12.23
C GLY A 97 -20.38 -3.33 -13.48
N LEU A 98 -21.31 -2.45 -13.80
CA LEU A 98 -22.14 -2.54 -15.00
C LEU A 98 -21.82 -1.38 -15.95
N LEU A 99 -21.38 -1.70 -17.16
CA LEU A 99 -21.18 -0.73 -18.25
C LEU A 99 -22.32 -0.86 -19.27
N LEU A 100 -23.09 0.21 -19.45
CA LEU A 100 -24.21 0.28 -20.37
C LEU A 100 -23.90 1.25 -21.49
N LEU A 101 -23.93 0.77 -22.74
CA LEU A 101 -23.62 1.58 -23.91
C LEU A 101 -24.84 1.69 -24.83
N GLY A 102 -25.24 2.92 -25.13
CA GLY A 102 -26.29 3.25 -26.10
C GLY A 102 -25.70 3.62 -27.46
N GLU A 103 -26.57 3.78 -28.45
CA GLU A 103 -26.24 4.39 -29.75
C GLU A 103 -27.54 4.72 -30.48
N SER A 104 -27.71 5.97 -30.90
CA SER A 104 -28.93 6.45 -31.55
C SER A 104 -29.30 5.62 -32.79
N GLY A 105 -28.30 5.29 -33.61
CA GLY A 105 -28.51 4.57 -34.88
C GLY A 105 -28.95 3.11 -34.72
N ALA A 106 -28.75 2.48 -33.56
CA ALA A 106 -29.12 1.08 -33.31
C ALA A 106 -30.44 0.95 -32.52
N LEU A 107 -30.92 2.05 -31.93
CA LEU A 107 -31.97 2.06 -30.93
C LEU A 107 -33.32 2.48 -31.55
N SER A 108 -34.22 1.49 -31.72
CA SER A 108 -35.63 1.73 -32.07
C SER A 108 -36.45 2.12 -30.84
N SER A 109 -37.65 2.68 -31.03
CA SER A 109 -38.56 3.02 -29.92
C SER A 109 -38.79 1.83 -28.97
N LYS A 110 -39.04 0.64 -29.54
CA LYS A 110 -39.24 -0.59 -28.77
C LYS A 110 -37.98 -1.03 -28.01
N ASN A 111 -36.83 -1.05 -28.68
CA ASN A 111 -35.60 -1.56 -28.06
C ASN A 111 -35.04 -0.60 -27.00
N VAL A 112 -35.28 0.72 -27.14
CA VAL A 112 -34.97 1.71 -26.10
C VAL A 112 -35.80 1.46 -24.85
N GLU A 113 -37.11 1.21 -25.00
CA GLU A 113 -37.99 0.89 -23.88
C GLU A 113 -37.51 -0.39 -23.18
N ASP A 114 -37.21 -1.44 -23.93
CA ASP A 114 -36.68 -2.71 -23.41
C ASP A 114 -35.33 -2.52 -22.68
N PHE A 115 -34.42 -1.70 -23.23
CA PHE A 115 -33.14 -1.38 -22.57
C PHE A 115 -33.36 -0.59 -21.27
N ASN A 116 -34.32 0.35 -21.29
CA ASN A 116 -34.67 1.18 -20.15
C ASN A 116 -35.37 0.43 -19.02
N VAL A 117 -35.87 -0.79 -19.23
CA VAL A 117 -36.27 -1.69 -18.14
C VAL A 117 -35.10 -1.96 -17.21
N LEU A 118 -33.92 -2.25 -17.77
CA LEU A 118 -32.69 -2.49 -17.00
C LEU A 118 -32.09 -1.19 -16.47
N SER A 119 -31.80 -0.22 -17.33
CA SER A 119 -31.07 0.99 -16.92
C SER A 119 -31.91 1.91 -16.01
N GLY A 120 -33.22 1.96 -16.21
CA GLY A 120 -34.15 2.76 -15.41
C GLY A 120 -34.26 2.29 -13.95
N TYR A 121 -33.96 1.01 -13.67
CA TYR A 121 -33.82 0.51 -12.30
C TYR A 121 -32.78 1.35 -11.52
N TYR A 122 -31.66 1.68 -12.17
CA TYR A 122 -30.56 2.48 -11.63
C TYR A 122 -30.76 4.00 -11.80
N GLY A 123 -31.90 4.42 -12.35
CA GLY A 123 -32.24 5.83 -12.54
C GLY A 123 -31.63 6.47 -13.78
N ILE A 124 -31.23 5.67 -14.78
CA ILE A 124 -30.66 6.15 -16.05
C ILE A 124 -31.56 5.70 -17.20
N GLU A 125 -31.97 6.62 -18.06
CA GLU A 125 -32.81 6.30 -19.21
C GLU A 125 -32.16 6.83 -20.50
N PHE A 126 -31.84 5.92 -21.42
CA PHE A 126 -31.37 6.25 -22.76
C PHE A 126 -32.50 6.92 -23.54
N GLN A 127 -32.18 8.05 -24.17
CA GLN A 127 -33.15 8.81 -24.97
C GLN A 127 -33.11 8.38 -26.43
N ARG A 128 -34.24 8.60 -27.10
CA ARG A 128 -34.37 8.38 -28.54
C ARG A 128 -34.13 9.69 -29.29
N ASP A 129 -32.88 10.11 -29.26
CA ASP A 129 -32.36 11.31 -29.91
C ASP A 129 -30.95 11.04 -30.46
N VAL A 130 -30.40 11.99 -31.20
CA VAL A 130 -28.99 12.04 -31.57
C VAL A 130 -28.37 13.32 -31.03
N VAL A 131 -27.22 13.20 -30.40
CA VAL A 131 -26.46 14.36 -29.89
C VAL A 131 -25.84 15.08 -31.08
N VAL A 132 -26.18 16.35 -31.26
CA VAL A 132 -25.71 17.21 -32.35
C VAL A 132 -25.09 18.46 -31.76
N ASP A 133 -23.95 18.88 -32.29
CA ASP A 133 -23.37 20.19 -32.04
C ASP A 133 -23.06 20.89 -33.37
N PRO A 134 -23.66 22.04 -33.68
CA PRO A 134 -23.42 22.76 -34.92
C PRO A 134 -22.10 23.54 -34.95
N GLU A 135 -21.41 23.71 -33.81
CA GLU A 135 -20.21 24.53 -33.69
C GLU A 135 -18.97 23.74 -33.24
N ASN A 136 -19.11 22.84 -32.26
CA ASN A 136 -18.02 22.05 -31.69
C ASN A 136 -18.17 20.57 -32.07
N HIS A 137 -17.79 20.24 -33.29
CA HIS A 137 -17.95 18.90 -33.85
C HIS A 137 -16.73 18.46 -34.66
N MET A 138 -16.64 17.18 -34.97
CA MET A 138 -15.57 16.64 -35.79
C MET A 138 -15.67 17.14 -37.23
N THR A 139 -14.51 17.36 -37.84
CA THR A 139 -14.36 17.56 -39.28
C THR A 139 -13.43 16.47 -39.79
N LEU A 140 -13.94 15.60 -40.65
CA LEU A 140 -13.17 14.53 -41.29
C LEU A 140 -12.89 14.98 -42.73
N ASP A 141 -13.60 14.47 -43.72
CA ASP A 141 -13.63 15.01 -45.08
C ASP A 141 -14.52 16.27 -45.20
N LYS A 142 -15.52 16.38 -44.32
CA LYS A 142 -16.44 17.53 -44.19
C LYS A 142 -16.82 17.72 -42.71
N PRO A 143 -17.49 18.83 -42.34
CA PRO A 143 -18.06 18.99 -41.00
C PRO A 143 -19.20 18.00 -40.74
N TYR A 144 -19.21 17.39 -39.54
CA TYR A 144 -20.23 16.44 -39.07
C TYR A 144 -20.80 16.87 -37.71
N PRO A 145 -21.85 17.71 -37.67
CA PRO A 145 -22.50 18.13 -36.43
C PRO A 145 -22.99 16.99 -35.54
N GLU A 146 -23.33 15.83 -36.13
CA GLU A 146 -23.72 14.59 -35.45
C GLU A 146 -22.54 13.82 -34.82
N ILE A 147 -21.33 14.36 -34.94
CA ILE A 147 -20.12 13.88 -34.26
C ILE A 147 -19.61 15.00 -33.32
N PRO A 148 -20.38 15.33 -32.27
CA PRO A 148 -20.06 16.43 -31.37
C PRO A 148 -18.81 16.12 -30.54
N ILE A 149 -18.05 17.16 -30.22
CA ILE A 149 -16.92 17.12 -29.30
C ILE A 149 -17.41 17.51 -27.91
N ILE A 150 -17.15 16.64 -26.93
CA ILE A 150 -17.57 16.84 -25.53
C ILE A 150 -16.35 17.22 -24.70
N GLU A 151 -16.43 18.37 -24.03
CA GLU A 151 -15.38 18.95 -23.18
C GLU A 151 -15.84 19.20 -21.73
N HIS A 152 -17.13 18.98 -21.44
CA HIS A 152 -17.70 19.21 -20.13
C HIS A 152 -17.83 17.91 -19.36
N PHE A 153 -17.05 17.80 -18.27
CA PHE A 153 -16.98 16.61 -17.43
C PHE A 153 -17.15 16.98 -15.95
N ALA A 154 -17.79 16.10 -15.18
CA ALA A 154 -17.79 16.19 -13.73
C ALA A 154 -16.39 15.91 -13.16
N ASP A 155 -16.08 16.43 -11.98
CA ASP A 155 -14.91 15.99 -11.22
C ASP A 155 -15.16 14.59 -10.64
N HIS A 156 -14.59 13.58 -11.27
CA HIS A 156 -14.78 12.18 -10.93
C HIS A 156 -13.57 11.32 -11.33
N SER A 157 -13.35 10.19 -10.66
CA SER A 157 -12.23 9.29 -10.99
C SER A 157 -12.28 8.76 -12.42
N VAL A 158 -13.49 8.60 -12.97
CA VAL A 158 -13.71 8.18 -14.36
C VAL A 158 -13.22 9.23 -15.36
N THR A 159 -13.43 10.51 -15.07
CA THR A 159 -13.13 11.64 -15.97
C THR A 159 -11.79 12.31 -15.64
N ARG A 160 -11.02 11.73 -14.71
CA ARG A 160 -9.71 12.24 -14.31
C ARG A 160 -8.76 12.33 -15.51
N ASN A 161 -8.24 13.54 -15.76
CA ASN A 161 -7.38 13.86 -16.89
C ASN A 161 -8.01 13.59 -18.27
N VAL A 162 -9.34 13.61 -18.36
CA VAL A 162 -10.11 13.57 -19.61
C VAL A 162 -10.59 14.99 -19.88
N TYR A 163 -10.15 15.57 -20.99
CA TYR A 163 -10.46 16.94 -21.38
C TYR A 163 -11.33 17.00 -22.62
N LYS A 164 -11.25 15.98 -23.48
CA LYS A 164 -11.98 15.96 -24.74
C LYS A 164 -12.29 14.54 -25.20
N ILE A 165 -13.52 14.32 -25.64
CA ILE A 165 -13.95 13.14 -26.41
C ILE A 165 -14.83 13.59 -27.58
N PHE A 166 -15.25 12.64 -28.41
CA PHE A 166 -16.32 12.85 -29.38
C PHE A 166 -17.27 11.65 -29.31
N LEU A 167 -18.50 11.83 -29.77
CA LEU A 167 -19.50 10.77 -29.91
C LEU A 167 -19.83 10.56 -31.38
N VAL A 168 -20.20 9.36 -31.82
CA VAL A 168 -20.60 9.09 -33.21
C VAL A 168 -21.99 8.47 -33.19
N SER A 169 -23.01 9.25 -33.54
CA SER A 169 -24.41 8.83 -33.37
C SER A 169 -24.78 8.52 -31.91
N GLY A 170 -24.20 9.25 -30.97
CA GLY A 170 -24.54 9.13 -29.54
C GLY A 170 -25.95 9.62 -29.24
N CYS A 171 -26.56 9.09 -28.18
CA CYS A 171 -27.84 9.54 -27.63
C CYS A 171 -27.65 10.20 -26.26
N SER A 172 -28.62 10.99 -25.83
CA SER A 172 -28.62 11.60 -24.50
C SER A 172 -29.22 10.67 -23.44
N LEU A 173 -29.01 11.04 -22.18
CA LEU A 173 -29.48 10.32 -21.00
C LEU A 173 -30.42 11.22 -20.20
N ARG A 174 -31.50 10.64 -19.69
CA ARG A 174 -32.33 11.25 -18.64
C ARG A 174 -32.02 10.57 -17.32
N LEU A 175 -31.74 11.38 -16.30
CA LEU A 175 -31.41 10.90 -14.97
C LEU A 175 -32.58 11.08 -14.01
N SER A 176 -32.67 10.15 -13.07
CA SER A 176 -33.58 10.18 -11.93
C SER A 176 -32.93 9.51 -10.71
N LYS A 177 -33.65 9.47 -9.58
CA LYS A 177 -33.19 8.82 -8.34
C LYS A 177 -31.81 9.37 -7.91
N ARG A 178 -30.80 8.49 -7.77
CA ARG A 178 -29.44 8.81 -7.33
C ARG A 178 -28.42 8.86 -8.47
N ALA A 179 -28.84 8.70 -9.72
CA ALA A 179 -27.94 8.79 -10.86
C ALA A 179 -27.42 10.23 -11.03
N LYS A 180 -26.16 10.38 -11.41
CA LYS A 180 -25.47 11.66 -11.56
C LYS A 180 -24.79 11.74 -12.93
N SER A 181 -24.71 12.94 -13.49
CA SER A 181 -24.00 13.18 -14.75
C SER A 181 -22.48 13.08 -14.57
N LEU A 182 -21.81 12.55 -15.60
CA LEU A 182 -20.34 12.56 -15.74
C LEU A 182 -19.88 13.42 -16.91
N ALA A 183 -20.70 13.53 -17.97
CA ALA A 183 -20.42 14.38 -19.12
C ALA A 183 -21.71 14.90 -19.75
N TRP A 184 -21.67 16.10 -20.32
CA TRP A 184 -22.81 16.77 -20.94
C TRP A 184 -22.39 17.64 -22.13
N GLY A 185 -23.37 18.06 -22.94
CA GLY A 185 -23.16 18.94 -24.08
C GLY A 185 -22.78 20.37 -23.71
N GLY A 186 -22.07 21.07 -24.61
CA GLY A 186 -21.84 22.51 -24.50
C GLY A 186 -23.06 23.34 -24.88
N ASP A 187 -22.98 24.66 -24.73
CA ASP A 187 -24.10 25.61 -24.90
C ASP A 187 -24.92 25.43 -26.19
N ASN A 188 -24.29 24.93 -27.25
CA ASN A 188 -24.91 24.70 -28.56
C ASN A 188 -25.19 23.24 -28.89
N THR A 189 -24.78 22.30 -28.05
CA THR A 189 -25.09 20.88 -28.21
C THR A 189 -26.54 20.60 -27.80
N TYR A 190 -27.31 19.91 -28.64
CA TYR A 190 -28.69 19.50 -28.36
C TYR A 190 -28.96 18.06 -28.78
N GLY A 191 -30.04 17.48 -28.24
CA GLY A 191 -30.50 16.14 -28.59
C GLY A 191 -31.59 16.22 -29.65
N ASP A 192 -31.22 16.02 -30.92
CA ASP A 192 -32.14 16.03 -32.05
C ASP A 192 -33.03 14.79 -32.02
N ARG A 193 -34.35 14.96 -31.85
CA ARG A 193 -35.26 13.82 -31.67
C ARG A 193 -35.43 13.04 -32.95
N LEU A 194 -35.20 11.73 -32.88
CA LEU A 194 -35.38 10.86 -34.03
C LEU A 194 -36.88 10.79 -34.42
N SER A 195 -37.23 11.11 -35.67
CA SER A 195 -38.58 10.95 -36.19
C SER A 195 -38.70 9.68 -37.02
N GLU A 196 -39.64 8.78 -36.67
CA GLU A 196 -39.92 7.57 -37.48
C GLU A 196 -40.42 7.90 -38.90
N MET A 197 -40.98 9.09 -39.10
CA MET A 197 -41.51 9.55 -40.40
C MET A 197 -40.44 10.21 -41.28
N TYR A 198 -39.44 10.86 -40.70
CA TYR A 198 -38.46 11.69 -41.42
C TYR A 198 -37.01 11.18 -41.35
N GLY A 199 -36.73 10.12 -40.59
CA GLY A 199 -35.36 9.67 -40.33
C GLY A 199 -34.60 10.64 -39.41
N TYR A 200 -33.28 10.73 -39.55
CA TYR A 200 -32.50 11.84 -38.99
C TYR A 200 -33.09 13.16 -39.49
N GLY A 201 -33.67 13.94 -38.59
CA GLY A 201 -34.69 14.91 -38.93
C GLY A 201 -34.31 16.34 -38.61
N GLY A 202 -33.42 16.94 -39.42
CA GLY A 202 -33.64 18.32 -39.83
C GLY A 202 -32.67 19.40 -39.35
N GLY A 203 -31.66 19.08 -38.52
CA GLY A 203 -30.54 20.01 -38.28
C GLY A 203 -30.94 21.37 -37.67
N THR A 204 -32.08 21.43 -36.98
CA THR A 204 -32.53 22.64 -36.27
C THR A 204 -33.13 22.28 -34.92
N TYR A 205 -32.58 22.88 -33.88
CA TYR A 205 -33.01 22.72 -32.49
C TYR A 205 -34.47 23.12 -32.25
N GLU A 206 -35.25 22.23 -31.64
CA GLU A 206 -36.66 22.44 -31.25
C GLU A 206 -36.80 22.67 -29.74
N ARG A 207 -36.77 23.94 -29.31
CA ARG A 207 -36.70 24.34 -27.89
C ARG A 207 -37.73 23.70 -26.95
N GLU A 208 -38.94 23.42 -27.41
CA GLU A 208 -40.00 22.86 -26.55
C GLU A 208 -39.92 21.33 -26.42
N LEU A 209 -39.11 20.67 -27.26
CA LEU A 209 -39.07 19.22 -27.38
C LEU A 209 -37.68 18.63 -27.10
N GLU A 210 -36.63 19.45 -27.15
CA GLU A 210 -35.24 19.01 -27.12
C GLU A 210 -34.46 19.63 -25.97
N LYS A 211 -33.61 18.79 -25.36
CA LYS A 211 -32.65 19.25 -24.36
C LYS A 211 -31.42 19.84 -25.03
N LYS A 212 -30.79 20.81 -24.36
CA LYS A 212 -29.63 21.54 -24.86
C LYS A 212 -28.67 21.87 -23.73
N GLY A 213 -27.38 21.98 -24.03
CA GLY A 213 -26.37 22.40 -23.06
C GLY A 213 -26.20 21.41 -21.91
N GLU A 214 -26.09 21.94 -20.69
CA GLU A 214 -25.85 21.14 -19.50
C GLU A 214 -26.96 20.13 -19.17
N GLU A 215 -28.16 20.34 -19.69
CA GLU A 215 -29.28 19.40 -19.54
C GLU A 215 -29.14 18.18 -20.47
N LEU A 216 -28.30 18.27 -21.50
CA LEU A 216 -28.01 17.20 -22.45
C LEU A 216 -26.88 16.30 -21.92
N ILE A 217 -27.25 15.39 -21.03
CA ILE A 217 -26.31 14.46 -20.40
C ILE A 217 -25.99 13.34 -21.38
N VAL A 218 -24.71 13.02 -21.57
CA VAL A 218 -24.25 11.96 -22.51
C VAL A 218 -23.54 10.81 -21.79
N MET A 219 -23.07 11.06 -20.57
CA MET A 219 -22.50 10.03 -19.69
C MET A 219 -23.01 10.24 -18.27
N ALA A 220 -23.35 9.16 -17.59
CA ALA A 220 -23.84 9.17 -16.22
C ALA A 220 -23.37 7.96 -15.44
N TYR A 221 -23.45 8.06 -14.12
CA TYR A 221 -23.17 6.95 -13.23
C TYR A 221 -24.22 6.85 -12.12
N ALA A 222 -24.32 5.65 -11.57
CA ALA A 222 -25.04 5.39 -10.33
C ALA A 222 -24.21 4.44 -9.47
N GLU A 223 -24.40 4.52 -8.16
CA GLU A 223 -23.74 3.64 -7.19
C GLU A 223 -24.83 2.95 -6.36
N SER A 224 -24.69 1.64 -6.21
CA SER A 224 -25.37 0.87 -5.16
C SER A 224 -24.49 0.85 -3.90
N GLU A 225 -24.88 0.11 -2.86
CA GLU A 225 -24.03 -0.01 -1.67
C GLU A 225 -22.65 -0.62 -1.95
N LYS A 226 -22.56 -1.52 -2.95
CA LYS A 226 -21.33 -2.24 -3.28
C LYS A 226 -20.92 -2.09 -4.74
N GLY A 227 -21.87 -2.21 -5.67
CA GLY A 227 -21.61 -2.16 -7.11
C GLY A 227 -21.82 -0.79 -7.74
N ARG A 228 -21.39 -0.68 -8.98
CA ARG A 228 -21.26 0.58 -9.72
C ARG A 228 -21.84 0.44 -11.11
N ILE A 229 -22.51 1.48 -11.58
CA ILE A 229 -23.11 1.50 -12.91
C ILE A 229 -22.59 2.73 -13.63
N LEU A 230 -22.12 2.55 -14.86
CA LEU A 230 -21.81 3.63 -15.78
C LEU A 230 -22.60 3.45 -17.06
N ALA A 231 -23.23 4.52 -17.52
CA ALA A 231 -23.93 4.59 -18.78
C ALA A 231 -23.32 5.66 -19.67
N LEU A 232 -23.16 5.33 -20.93
CA LEU A 232 -22.69 6.24 -21.97
C LEU A 232 -23.59 6.06 -23.19
N GLY A 233 -24.11 7.15 -23.72
CA GLY A 233 -25.04 7.12 -24.85
C GLY A 233 -24.45 6.72 -26.19
N ASP A 234 -23.23 6.18 -26.22
CA ASP A 234 -22.44 5.98 -27.44
C ASP A 234 -21.49 4.78 -27.32
N THR A 235 -21.21 4.09 -28.43
CA THR A 235 -20.23 2.99 -28.49
C THR A 235 -18.92 3.37 -29.17
N SER A 236 -18.84 4.54 -29.81
CA SER A 236 -17.73 4.94 -30.68
C SER A 236 -16.41 5.09 -29.95
N LEU A 237 -16.46 5.49 -28.68
CA LEU A 237 -15.33 5.47 -27.74
C LEU A 237 -14.62 4.12 -27.66
N PHE A 238 -15.35 3.04 -27.93
CA PHE A 238 -14.89 1.66 -27.84
C PHE A 238 -14.92 0.93 -29.18
N ARG A 239 -15.30 1.64 -30.25
CA ARG A 239 -15.38 1.09 -31.58
C ARG A 239 -14.00 1.10 -32.19
N GLY A 240 -13.40 -0.08 -32.32
CA GLY A 240 -12.09 -0.23 -32.93
C GLY A 240 -12.03 0.15 -34.40
N GLN A 241 -10.83 0.39 -34.94
CA GLN A 241 -10.62 0.68 -36.37
C GLN A 241 -11.21 -0.42 -37.26
N SER A 242 -11.16 -1.67 -36.80
CA SER A 242 -11.75 -2.83 -37.47
C SER A 242 -13.27 -2.74 -37.64
N ALA A 243 -13.92 -1.83 -36.91
CA ALA A 243 -15.35 -1.63 -36.91
C ALA A 243 -15.82 -0.32 -37.59
N THR A 244 -14.96 0.69 -37.75
CA THR A 244 -15.33 2.04 -38.19
C THR A 244 -15.23 2.34 -39.69
N GLY A 245 -14.38 1.65 -40.46
CA GLY A 245 -14.20 1.93 -41.90
C GLY A 245 -13.67 3.35 -42.20
N ASP A 246 -13.62 3.72 -43.49
CA ASP A 246 -13.36 5.12 -43.88
C ASP A 246 -14.53 6.02 -43.43
N PRO A 247 -14.31 7.24 -42.89
CA PRO A 247 -13.15 8.13 -43.11
C PRO A 247 -12.11 8.19 -41.96
N TRP A 248 -12.08 7.20 -41.06
CA TRP A 248 -11.20 7.23 -39.88
C TRP A 248 -9.77 6.80 -40.22
N THR A 249 -8.80 7.72 -40.06
CA THR A 249 -7.38 7.47 -40.42
C THR A 249 -6.58 6.73 -39.35
N ARG A 250 -7.13 6.59 -38.14
CA ARG A 250 -6.61 5.81 -37.01
C ARG A 250 -7.78 5.24 -36.20
N ASP A 251 -7.48 4.35 -35.27
CA ASP A 251 -8.48 3.81 -34.34
C ASP A 251 -9.16 4.94 -33.53
N PRO A 252 -10.51 5.02 -33.48
CA PRO A 252 -11.23 5.96 -32.63
C PRO A 252 -10.72 6.01 -31.19
N LEU A 253 -10.30 4.87 -30.63
CA LEU A 253 -9.75 4.78 -29.28
C LEU A 253 -8.51 5.68 -29.08
N GLU A 254 -7.77 5.97 -30.15
CA GLU A 254 -6.55 6.80 -30.15
C GLU A 254 -6.82 8.31 -30.39
N TYR A 255 -8.08 8.70 -30.53
CA TYR A 255 -8.43 10.12 -30.64
C TYR A 255 -8.68 10.74 -29.26
N PHE A 256 -8.21 11.97 -29.10
CA PHE A 256 -8.35 12.75 -27.87
C PHE A 256 -8.03 11.93 -26.62
N ASP A 257 -8.93 11.90 -25.62
CA ASP A 257 -8.76 11.17 -24.38
C ASP A 257 -9.58 9.86 -24.32
N HIS A 258 -10.00 9.30 -25.47
CA HIS A 258 -10.86 8.10 -25.54
C HIS A 258 -10.26 6.91 -24.78
N LYS A 259 -9.02 6.52 -25.12
CA LYS A 259 -8.29 5.44 -24.42
C LYS A 259 -8.20 5.67 -22.91
N ARG A 260 -7.91 6.90 -22.49
CA ARG A 260 -7.79 7.23 -21.06
C ARG A 260 -9.13 7.09 -20.36
N LEU A 261 -10.20 7.62 -20.96
CA LEU A 261 -11.55 7.49 -20.42
C LEU A 261 -11.95 6.01 -20.32
N ALA A 262 -11.67 5.20 -21.35
CA ALA A 262 -11.89 3.76 -21.33
C ALA A 262 -11.19 3.08 -20.14
N LEU A 263 -9.88 3.31 -19.98
CA LEU A 263 -9.10 2.72 -18.88
C LEU A 263 -9.59 3.19 -17.50
N ASN A 264 -9.98 4.46 -17.36
CA ASN A 264 -10.56 4.97 -16.12
C ASN A 264 -11.92 4.31 -15.81
N ILE A 265 -12.78 4.10 -16.81
CA ILE A 265 -14.08 3.42 -16.68
C ILE A 265 -13.86 1.99 -16.14
N PHE A 266 -13.03 1.19 -16.81
CA PHE A 266 -12.79 -0.19 -16.39
C PHE A 266 -12.06 -0.26 -15.04
N SER A 267 -11.12 0.65 -14.77
CA SER A 267 -10.50 0.73 -13.43
C SER A 267 -11.51 1.05 -12.34
N TRP A 268 -12.54 1.86 -12.63
CA TRP A 268 -13.56 2.25 -11.66
C TRP A 268 -14.64 1.17 -11.48
N LEU A 269 -14.96 0.41 -12.52
CA LEU A 269 -15.93 -0.68 -12.48
C LEU A 269 -15.36 -1.99 -11.94
N SER A 270 -14.07 -2.28 -12.14
CA SER A 270 -13.44 -3.56 -11.79
C SER A 270 -12.96 -3.66 -10.32
N LEU A 271 -13.78 -3.24 -9.37
CA LEU A 271 -13.40 -3.23 -7.94
C LEU A 271 -13.90 -4.42 -7.12
N LYS A 272 -14.83 -5.24 -7.64
CA LYS A 272 -15.49 -6.31 -6.88
C LYS A 272 -14.49 -7.29 -6.23
N SER A 273 -13.66 -7.93 -7.04
CA SER A 273 -12.64 -8.88 -6.57
C SER A 273 -11.59 -8.21 -5.70
N LYS A 274 -11.16 -7.00 -6.05
CA LYS A 274 -10.18 -6.21 -5.29
C LYS A 274 -10.67 -5.87 -3.87
N ILE A 275 -11.93 -5.44 -3.74
CA ILE A 275 -12.55 -5.17 -2.44
C ILE A 275 -12.70 -6.47 -1.64
N SER A 276 -13.11 -7.57 -2.30
CA SER A 276 -13.23 -8.87 -1.64
C SER A 276 -11.87 -9.38 -1.10
N LEU A 277 -10.80 -9.23 -1.89
CA LEU A 277 -9.44 -9.58 -1.50
C LEU A 277 -8.97 -8.71 -0.34
N ALA A 278 -9.17 -7.40 -0.45
CA ALA A 278 -8.78 -6.45 0.59
C ALA A 278 -9.49 -6.73 1.93
N LEU A 279 -10.78 -7.06 1.92
CA LEU A 279 -11.51 -7.50 3.12
C LEU A 279 -10.91 -8.78 3.72
N THR A 280 -10.62 -9.77 2.89
CA THR A 280 -10.01 -11.04 3.34
C THR A 280 -8.64 -10.79 4.00
N LEU A 281 -7.83 -9.90 3.43
CA LEU A 281 -6.52 -9.54 3.97
C LEU A 281 -6.62 -8.72 5.26
N VAL A 282 -7.64 -7.87 5.38
CA VAL A 282 -7.94 -7.14 6.62
C VAL A 282 -8.31 -8.13 7.74
N ASP A 283 -9.15 -9.12 7.46
CA ASP A 283 -9.50 -10.18 8.42
C ASP A 283 -8.26 -10.98 8.84
N GLN A 284 -7.39 -11.32 7.88
CA GLN A 284 -6.12 -12.00 8.16
C GLN A 284 -5.19 -11.15 9.04
N ALA A 285 -5.09 -9.85 8.77
CA ALA A 285 -4.26 -8.94 9.57
C ALA A 285 -4.79 -8.81 11.00
N GLU A 286 -6.10 -8.77 11.19
CA GLU A 286 -6.72 -8.77 12.52
C GLU A 286 -6.40 -10.06 13.30
N GLU A 287 -6.52 -11.21 12.65
CA GLU A 287 -6.16 -12.50 13.26
C GLU A 287 -4.67 -12.56 13.65
N LEU A 288 -3.78 -12.05 12.79
CA LEU A 288 -2.35 -11.95 13.11
C LEU A 288 -2.08 -11.04 14.32
N ILE A 289 -2.79 -9.92 14.44
CA ILE A 289 -2.70 -9.04 15.61
C ILE A 289 -3.13 -9.80 16.88
N ASN A 290 -4.24 -10.53 16.82
CA ASN A 290 -4.72 -11.33 17.96
C ASN A 290 -3.73 -12.45 18.35
N GLN A 291 -2.96 -12.97 17.39
CA GLN A 291 -1.88 -13.93 17.62
C GLN A 291 -0.56 -13.30 18.10
N GLY A 292 -0.48 -11.97 18.17
CA GLY A 292 0.75 -11.25 18.52
C GLY A 292 1.79 -11.18 17.40
N ARG A 293 1.41 -11.44 16.15
CA ARG A 293 2.28 -11.40 14.96
C ARG A 293 2.18 -10.04 14.27
N TYR A 294 2.57 -9.00 14.99
CA TYR A 294 2.28 -7.61 14.59
C TYR A 294 3.02 -7.13 13.35
N GLN A 295 4.26 -7.59 13.11
CA GLN A 295 5.02 -7.19 11.92
C GLN A 295 4.35 -7.72 10.65
N GLU A 296 3.96 -8.99 10.66
CA GLU A 296 3.28 -9.62 9.53
C GLU A 296 1.92 -8.97 9.25
N ALA A 297 1.16 -8.65 10.31
CA ALA A 297 -0.08 -7.88 10.17
C ALA A 297 0.16 -6.51 9.54
N LYS A 298 1.22 -5.80 9.97
CA LYS A 298 1.59 -4.49 9.43
C LYS A 298 1.96 -4.56 7.96
N ASP A 299 2.71 -5.57 7.55
CA ASP A 299 3.12 -5.77 6.16
C ASP A 299 1.89 -6.00 5.26
N ILE A 300 0.94 -6.84 5.68
CA ILE A 300 -0.34 -7.06 4.97
C ILE A 300 -1.14 -5.75 4.88
N LEU A 301 -1.27 -5.01 5.98
CA LEU A 301 -2.06 -3.77 6.00
C LEU A 301 -1.48 -2.70 5.07
N GLU A 302 -0.16 -2.64 4.90
CA GLU A 302 0.47 -1.74 3.94
C GLU A 302 0.19 -2.15 2.49
N GLU A 303 0.21 -3.46 2.19
CA GLU A 303 -0.21 -3.98 0.88
C GLU A 303 -1.66 -3.61 0.55
N VAL A 304 -2.58 -3.81 1.51
CA VAL A 304 -4.00 -3.45 1.34
C VAL A 304 -4.19 -1.95 1.18
N ARG A 305 -3.42 -1.14 1.89
CA ARG A 305 -3.45 0.33 1.75
C ARG A 305 -3.07 0.76 0.34
N LEU A 306 -2.04 0.15 -0.26
CA LEU A 306 -1.61 0.44 -1.62
C LEU A 306 -2.66 0.04 -2.67
N MET A 307 -3.38 -1.06 -2.44
CA MET A 307 -4.53 -1.46 -3.26
C MET A 307 -5.69 -0.45 -3.14
N SER A 308 -6.00 -0.02 -1.91
CA SER A 308 -7.16 0.82 -1.60
C SER A 308 -7.01 2.27 -2.08
N HIS A 309 -5.79 2.79 -2.22
CA HIS A 309 -5.56 4.10 -2.86
C HIS A 309 -6.04 4.17 -4.31
N ARG A 310 -6.29 3.03 -4.96
CA ARG A 310 -6.77 2.96 -6.35
C ARG A 310 -8.28 2.71 -6.47
N GLY A 311 -8.99 2.37 -5.38
CA GLY A 311 -10.41 2.03 -5.45
C GLY A 311 -11.16 2.10 -4.12
N GLY A 312 -12.04 3.10 -3.96
CA GLY A 312 -13.24 3.05 -3.10
C GLY A 312 -13.05 2.95 -1.58
N TYR A 313 -13.42 4.02 -0.87
CA TYR A 313 -13.10 4.36 0.53
C TYR A 313 -13.77 3.57 1.69
N THR A 314 -14.19 2.32 1.54
CA THR A 314 -15.01 1.69 2.61
C THR A 314 -14.19 1.08 3.75
N ILE A 315 -12.98 0.57 3.48
CA ILE A 315 -12.16 -0.18 4.47
C ILE A 315 -11.00 0.63 5.08
N MET A 316 -10.77 1.87 4.61
CA MET A 316 -9.63 2.68 5.06
C MET A 316 -9.64 2.96 6.57
N GLY A 317 -10.82 3.11 7.17
CA GLY A 317 -10.96 3.29 8.62
C GLY A 317 -10.53 2.05 9.40
N GLN A 318 -10.91 0.85 8.93
CA GLN A 318 -10.50 -0.42 9.53
C GLN A 318 -9.00 -0.64 9.37
N ILE A 319 -8.45 -0.40 8.18
CA ILE A 319 -7.01 -0.48 7.91
C ILE A 319 -6.25 0.42 8.88
N ALA A 320 -6.64 1.69 9.00
CA ALA A 320 -5.98 2.64 9.90
C ALA A 320 -6.02 2.19 11.37
N LEU A 321 -7.16 1.68 11.84
CA LEU A 321 -7.30 1.16 13.20
C LEU A 321 -6.39 -0.05 13.45
N LEU A 322 -6.39 -1.03 12.55
CA LEU A 322 -5.54 -2.21 12.67
C LEU A 322 -4.05 -1.84 12.55
N THR A 323 -3.69 -0.87 11.71
CA THR A 323 -2.31 -0.37 11.62
C THR A 323 -1.86 0.25 12.93
N ILE A 324 -2.74 0.99 13.62
CA ILE A 324 -2.43 1.53 14.96
C ILE A 324 -2.21 0.38 15.95
N ARG A 325 -3.13 -0.61 16.00
CA ARG A 325 -2.99 -1.78 16.88
C ARG A 325 -1.70 -2.55 16.62
N ALA A 326 -1.35 -2.79 15.36
CA ALA A 326 -0.10 -3.47 14.98
C ALA A 326 1.14 -2.67 15.42
N ASN A 327 1.16 -1.36 15.20
CA ASN A 327 2.29 -0.52 15.66
C ASN A 327 2.42 -0.48 17.18
N GLN A 328 1.30 -0.45 17.92
CA GLN A 328 1.32 -0.56 19.38
C GLN A 328 1.89 -1.91 19.82
N GLY A 329 1.50 -3.01 19.18
CA GLY A 329 2.05 -4.33 19.46
C GLY A 329 3.55 -4.42 19.23
N LEU A 330 4.05 -3.86 18.12
CA LEU A 330 5.49 -3.78 17.83
C LEU A 330 6.26 -2.96 18.88
N GLU A 331 5.68 -1.86 19.35
CA GLU A 331 6.28 -1.06 20.42
C GLU A 331 6.31 -1.83 21.75
N ALA A 332 5.25 -2.58 22.06
CA ALA A 332 5.21 -3.45 23.23
C ALA A 332 6.24 -4.58 23.15
N ASP A 333 6.46 -5.18 21.97
CA ASP A 333 7.52 -6.17 21.75
C ASP A 333 8.89 -5.56 22.00
N ARG A 334 9.15 -4.35 21.49
CA ARG A 334 10.41 -3.62 21.72
C ARG A 334 10.66 -3.36 23.21
N LEU A 335 9.65 -2.86 23.92
CA LEU A 335 9.73 -2.58 25.36
C LEU A 335 9.95 -3.85 26.18
N LEU A 336 9.34 -4.96 25.77
CA LEU A 336 9.52 -6.25 26.45
C LEU A 336 10.96 -6.75 26.29
N GLU A 337 11.53 -6.66 25.09
CA GLU A 337 12.94 -7.03 24.85
C GLU A 337 13.91 -6.08 25.57
N GLU A 338 13.60 -4.78 25.65
CA GLU A 338 14.37 -3.84 26.48
C GLU A 338 14.31 -4.23 27.97
N GLY A 339 13.13 -4.63 28.46
CA GLY A 339 12.95 -5.12 29.82
C GLY A 339 13.79 -6.37 30.12
N LYS A 340 13.80 -7.34 29.20
CA LYS A 340 14.64 -8.54 29.32
C LYS A 340 16.13 -8.19 29.37
N ARG A 341 16.59 -7.28 28.52
CA ARG A 341 18.00 -6.84 28.53
C ARG A 341 18.37 -6.15 29.84
N TYR A 342 17.53 -5.24 30.35
CA TYR A 342 17.78 -4.61 31.65
C TYR A 342 17.84 -5.63 32.79
N LEU A 343 17.01 -6.67 32.72
CA LEU A 343 17.01 -7.76 33.69
C LEU A 343 18.28 -8.61 33.63
N GLU A 344 18.86 -8.82 32.44
CA GLU A 344 20.18 -9.45 32.27
C GLU A 344 21.31 -8.57 32.85
N GLU A 345 21.17 -7.24 32.77
CA GLU A 345 22.09 -6.26 33.35
C GLU A 345 21.86 -6.03 34.86
N LEU A 346 20.97 -6.80 35.50
CA LEU A 346 20.55 -6.66 36.91
C LEU A 346 19.93 -5.29 37.26
N ASN A 347 19.55 -4.49 36.26
CA ASN A 347 18.86 -3.21 36.45
C ASN A 347 17.34 -3.43 36.57
N CYS A 348 16.90 -3.91 37.74
CA CYS A 348 15.52 -4.32 37.99
C CYS A 348 14.52 -3.15 37.93
N GLU A 349 14.95 -1.93 38.24
CA GLU A 349 14.10 -0.73 38.19
C GLU A 349 13.71 -0.38 36.74
N GLU A 350 14.70 -0.24 35.84
CA GLU A 350 14.40 0.05 34.44
C GLU A 350 13.78 -1.15 33.71
N ALA A 351 14.11 -2.38 34.12
CA ALA A 351 13.43 -3.58 33.63
C ALA A 351 11.93 -3.53 33.94
N SER A 352 11.56 -3.34 35.21
CA SER A 352 10.17 -3.30 35.66
C SER A 352 9.38 -2.22 34.93
N LYS A 353 9.93 -1.01 34.85
CA LYS A 353 9.32 0.13 34.15
C LYS A 353 9.11 -0.12 32.65
N SER A 354 10.03 -0.82 31.99
CA SER A 354 9.87 -1.19 30.57
C SER A 354 8.79 -2.25 30.40
N VAL A 355 8.80 -3.29 31.24
CA VAL A 355 7.83 -4.39 31.19
C VAL A 355 6.41 -3.91 31.57
N GLU A 356 6.25 -3.00 32.53
CA GLU A 356 4.94 -2.41 32.88
C GLU A 356 4.32 -1.62 31.73
N LYS A 357 5.14 -0.89 30.97
CA LYS A 357 4.67 -0.19 29.76
C LYS A 357 4.24 -1.19 28.70
N ALA A 358 5.03 -2.24 28.47
CA ALA A 358 4.66 -3.32 27.55
C ALA A 358 3.36 -4.01 27.98
N PHE A 359 3.22 -4.33 29.27
CA PHE A 359 2.03 -4.92 29.88
C PHE A 359 0.78 -4.08 29.58
N THR A 360 0.85 -2.77 29.84
CA THR A 360 -0.29 -1.85 29.62
C THR A 360 -0.75 -1.86 28.17
N ILE A 361 0.21 -1.90 27.23
CA ILE A 361 -0.11 -1.97 25.81
C ILE A 361 -0.72 -3.33 25.44
N TYR A 362 -0.16 -4.44 25.92
CA TYR A 362 -0.71 -5.77 25.65
C TYR A 362 -2.09 -5.98 26.26
N GLU A 363 -2.37 -5.40 27.43
CA GLU A 363 -3.69 -5.38 28.05
C GLU A 363 -4.69 -4.66 27.15
N GLY A 364 -4.33 -3.48 26.64
CA GLY A 364 -5.13 -2.74 25.66
C GLY A 364 -5.35 -3.49 24.34
N LEU A 365 -4.42 -4.37 23.96
CA LEU A 365 -4.52 -5.21 22.76
C LEU A 365 -5.22 -6.56 23.00
N GLY A 366 -5.46 -6.95 24.25
CA GLY A 366 -6.04 -8.25 24.62
C GLY A 366 -5.11 -9.44 24.43
N ASN A 367 -3.78 -9.25 24.40
CA ASN A 367 -2.82 -10.33 24.17
C ASN A 367 -2.50 -11.09 25.47
N ALA A 368 -3.37 -12.02 25.86
CA ALA A 368 -3.26 -12.79 27.11
C ALA A 368 -1.89 -13.48 27.28
N LYS A 369 -1.33 -14.05 26.21
CA LYS A 369 -0.05 -14.76 26.26
C LYS A 369 1.11 -13.82 26.61
N LYS A 370 1.16 -12.63 25.99
CA LYS A 370 2.19 -11.63 26.28
C LYS A 370 1.99 -10.98 27.65
N ILE A 371 0.74 -10.85 28.11
CA ILE A 371 0.42 -10.41 29.47
C ILE A 371 1.00 -11.39 30.50
N GLU A 372 0.79 -12.69 30.32
CA GLU A 372 1.39 -13.73 31.19
C GLU A 372 2.92 -13.66 31.21
N GLU A 373 3.55 -13.47 30.05
CA GLU A 373 5.01 -13.28 29.95
C GLU A 373 5.48 -12.04 30.72
N CYS A 374 4.77 -10.92 30.61
CA CYS A 374 5.08 -9.70 31.36
C CYS A 374 4.95 -9.91 32.87
N VAL A 375 3.90 -10.60 33.33
CA VAL A 375 3.71 -10.90 34.76
C VAL A 375 4.84 -11.77 35.29
N ALA A 376 5.28 -12.78 34.53
CA ALA A 376 6.41 -13.61 34.90
C ALA A 376 7.71 -12.80 35.04
N LEU A 377 8.00 -11.92 34.07
CA LEU A 377 9.18 -11.06 34.10
C LEU A 377 9.14 -10.04 35.25
N LEU A 378 7.99 -9.44 35.54
CA LEU A 378 7.84 -8.52 36.69
C LEU A 378 8.06 -9.24 38.02
N THR A 379 7.60 -10.49 38.12
CA THR A 379 7.86 -11.32 39.31
C THR A 379 9.36 -11.60 39.45
N GLU A 380 10.03 -11.97 38.35
CA GLU A 380 11.49 -12.18 38.33
C GLU A 380 12.27 -10.91 38.69
N CYS A 381 11.83 -9.73 38.21
CA CYS A 381 12.42 -8.45 38.58
C CYS A 381 12.34 -8.21 40.09
N GLY A 382 11.16 -8.42 40.69
CA GLY A 382 10.97 -8.25 42.14
C GLY A 382 11.80 -9.23 42.98
N ASP A 383 11.87 -10.49 42.56
CA ASP A 383 12.67 -11.51 43.25
C ASP A 383 14.18 -11.18 43.18
N LYS A 384 14.69 -10.75 42.02
CA LYS A 384 16.09 -10.33 41.87
C LYS A 384 16.39 -9.05 42.65
N GLU A 385 15.49 -8.07 42.64
CA GLU A 385 15.65 -6.83 43.41
C GLU A 385 15.74 -7.10 44.91
N ALA A 386 14.89 -7.99 45.44
CA ALA A 386 14.93 -8.38 46.86
C ALA A 386 16.25 -9.09 47.23
N LEU A 387 16.78 -9.92 46.33
CA LEU A 387 18.08 -10.56 46.52
C LEU A 387 19.23 -9.55 46.46
N LEU A 388 19.20 -8.60 45.51
CA LEU A 388 20.19 -7.53 45.42
C LEU A 388 20.22 -6.67 46.69
N GLN A 389 19.06 -6.21 47.16
CA GLN A 389 18.95 -5.45 48.41
C GLN A 389 19.48 -6.24 49.61
N LYS A 390 19.20 -7.55 49.67
CA LYS A 390 19.75 -8.41 50.73
C LYS A 390 21.27 -8.52 50.65
N GLY A 391 21.83 -8.71 49.45
CA GLY A 391 23.28 -8.76 49.23
C GLY A 391 23.94 -7.45 49.66
N ASP A 392 23.40 -6.31 49.23
CA ASP A 392 23.91 -4.97 49.55
C ASP A 392 23.87 -4.67 51.06
N LEU A 393 22.79 -5.05 51.74
CA LEU A 393 22.67 -4.90 53.18
C LEU A 393 23.74 -5.71 53.93
N LEU A 394 23.90 -6.99 53.57
CA LEU A 394 24.92 -7.86 54.16
C LEU A 394 26.34 -7.33 53.90
N PHE A 395 26.59 -6.82 52.70
CA PHE A 395 27.88 -6.25 52.33
C PHE A 395 28.22 -4.99 53.15
N GLU A 396 27.27 -4.08 53.31
CA GLU A 396 27.46 -2.86 54.11
C GLU A 396 27.52 -3.15 55.62
N GLU A 397 26.77 -4.13 56.13
CA GLU A 397 26.92 -4.63 57.50
C GLU A 397 28.32 -5.20 57.74
N GLY A 398 28.83 -6.01 56.80
CA GLY A 398 30.17 -6.57 56.87
C GLY A 398 31.27 -5.49 56.88
N LYS A 399 31.14 -4.46 56.03
CA LYS A 399 32.05 -3.29 56.07
C LYS A 399 32.00 -2.56 57.41
N THR A 400 30.80 -2.34 57.95
CA THR A 400 30.62 -1.64 59.22
C THR A 400 31.27 -2.40 60.38
N LEU A 401 31.14 -3.74 60.40
CA LEU A 401 31.79 -4.60 61.39
C LEU A 401 33.32 -4.62 61.24
N PHE A 402 33.80 -4.57 59.99
CA PHE A 402 35.22 -4.45 59.70
C PHE A 402 35.82 -3.15 60.27
N GLU A 403 35.13 -2.02 60.10
CA GLU A 403 35.52 -0.72 60.70
C GLU A 403 35.50 -0.73 62.23
N GLN A 404 34.71 -1.62 62.84
CA GLN A 404 34.62 -1.82 64.28
C GLN A 404 35.65 -2.83 64.82
N GLU A 405 36.55 -3.34 63.97
CA GLU A 405 37.54 -4.38 64.28
C GLU A 405 36.92 -5.73 64.68
N GLU A 406 35.65 -5.98 64.34
CA GLU A 406 34.95 -7.26 64.56
C GLU A 406 35.16 -8.20 63.36
N TYR A 407 36.42 -8.58 63.10
CA TYR A 407 36.84 -9.28 61.87
C TYR A 407 36.08 -10.58 61.58
N SER A 408 35.85 -11.43 62.59
CA SER A 408 35.16 -12.71 62.36
C SER A 408 33.67 -12.53 62.00
N ASN A 409 33.00 -11.54 62.60
CA ASN A 409 31.61 -11.21 62.27
C ASN A 409 31.51 -10.52 60.90
N ALA A 410 32.50 -9.67 60.57
CA ALA A 410 32.61 -9.06 59.25
C ALA A 410 32.77 -10.11 58.16
N LEU A 411 33.67 -11.09 58.37
CA LEU A 411 33.92 -12.18 57.42
C LEU A 411 32.65 -12.99 57.14
N GLU A 412 31.91 -13.38 58.18
CA GLU A 412 30.63 -14.10 58.03
C GLU A 412 29.63 -13.32 57.16
N LYS A 413 29.48 -12.01 57.39
CA LYS A 413 28.54 -11.17 56.63
C LYS A 413 28.96 -10.98 55.17
N ILE A 414 30.26 -10.80 54.90
CA ILE A 414 30.77 -10.66 53.53
C ILE A 414 30.67 -11.98 52.76
N GLU A 415 30.90 -13.13 53.40
CA GLU A 415 30.68 -14.45 52.79
C GLU A 415 29.19 -14.68 52.47
N GLU A 416 28.28 -14.31 53.38
CA GLU A 416 26.84 -14.36 53.12
C GLU A 416 26.44 -13.47 51.92
N ALA A 417 26.98 -12.24 51.84
CA ALA A 417 26.76 -11.33 50.72
C ALA A 417 27.28 -11.90 49.40
N LYS A 418 28.51 -12.46 49.42
CA LYS A 418 29.13 -13.10 48.25
C LYS A 418 28.28 -14.22 47.68
N ILE A 419 27.74 -15.10 48.52
CA ILE A 419 26.85 -16.21 48.08
C ILE A 419 25.62 -15.66 47.36
N VAL A 420 25.04 -14.55 47.85
CA VAL A 420 23.88 -13.91 47.20
C VAL A 420 24.26 -13.36 45.83
N TYR A 421 25.38 -12.64 45.72
CA TYR A 421 25.84 -12.08 44.46
C TYR A 421 26.26 -13.16 43.44
N GLU A 422 26.89 -14.25 43.89
CA GLU A 422 27.19 -15.42 43.05
C GLU A 422 25.91 -16.05 42.51
N GLY A 423 24.88 -16.19 43.35
CA GLY A 423 23.56 -16.69 42.95
C GLY A 423 22.85 -15.81 41.91
N LEU A 424 23.14 -14.50 41.91
CA LEU A 424 22.64 -13.54 40.93
C LEU A 424 23.54 -13.40 39.68
N GLY A 425 24.74 -13.97 39.70
CA GLY A 425 25.75 -13.76 38.66
C GLY A 425 26.36 -12.35 38.65
N TYR A 426 26.30 -11.62 39.77
CA TYR A 426 26.82 -10.26 39.87
C TYR A 426 28.36 -10.26 40.10
N THR A 427 29.11 -10.53 39.02
CA THR A 427 30.55 -10.79 39.09
C THR A 427 31.38 -9.66 39.71
N GLU A 428 31.04 -8.40 39.42
CA GLU A 428 31.75 -7.23 39.97
C GLU A 428 31.65 -7.19 41.50
N LYS A 429 30.45 -7.41 42.05
CA LYS A 429 30.26 -7.45 43.50
C LYS A 429 30.89 -8.67 44.17
N VAL A 430 30.95 -9.80 43.47
CA VAL A 430 31.68 -10.98 43.95
C VAL A 430 33.17 -10.67 44.08
N GLU A 431 33.77 -9.98 43.09
CA GLU A 431 35.18 -9.56 43.16
C GLU A 431 35.43 -8.53 44.28
N GLU A 432 34.50 -7.61 44.53
CA GLU A 432 34.55 -6.70 45.68
C GLU A 432 34.54 -7.47 47.01
N CYS A 433 33.64 -8.45 47.17
CA CYS A 433 33.61 -9.31 48.35
C CYS A 433 34.91 -10.07 48.53
N ASP A 434 35.45 -10.68 47.47
CA ASP A 434 36.72 -11.42 47.51
C ASP A 434 37.88 -10.54 47.96
N THR A 435 37.95 -9.31 47.44
CA THR A 435 38.99 -8.34 47.82
C THR A 435 38.89 -7.99 49.31
N LEU A 436 37.68 -7.75 49.82
CA LEU A 436 37.47 -7.40 51.22
C LEU A 436 37.74 -8.58 52.17
N ILE A 437 37.41 -9.81 51.76
CA ILE A 437 37.75 -11.03 52.50
C ILE A 437 39.28 -11.18 52.61
N GLU A 438 40.02 -10.97 51.53
CA GLU A 438 41.50 -10.98 51.57
C GLU A 438 42.06 -9.92 52.51
N GLU A 439 41.46 -8.72 52.53
CA GLU A 439 41.87 -7.64 53.43
C GLU A 439 41.63 -7.99 54.91
N ILE A 440 40.45 -8.52 55.26
CA ILE A 440 40.12 -8.97 56.63
C ILE A 440 41.12 -10.02 57.14
N HIS A 441 41.43 -11.03 56.32
CA HIS A 441 42.40 -12.06 56.68
C HIS A 441 43.82 -11.53 56.92
N GLY A 442 44.20 -10.43 56.25
CA GLY A 442 45.47 -9.75 56.49
C GLY A 442 45.58 -9.14 57.89
N TYR A 443 44.48 -8.59 58.42
CA TYR A 443 44.44 -8.00 59.77
C TYR A 443 44.43 -9.06 60.89
N GLU A 444 43.75 -10.21 60.71
CA GLU A 444 43.75 -11.29 61.70
C GLU A 444 45.13 -11.96 61.91
N GLN A 445 46.02 -11.89 60.92
CA GLN A 445 47.38 -12.48 61.00
C GLN A 445 48.44 -11.56 61.63
N GLY A 446 48.06 -10.36 62.08
CA GLY A 446 48.98 -9.45 62.77
C GLY A 446 50.05 -8.83 61.87
N GLU A 447 49.77 -8.66 60.58
CA GLU A 447 50.60 -7.82 59.73
C GLU A 447 50.28 -6.35 60.03
N GLU A 448 51.19 -5.66 60.71
CA GLU A 448 51.19 -4.19 60.78
C GLU A 448 51.00 -3.61 59.37
N GLN A 449 50.21 -2.53 59.31
CA GLN A 449 49.97 -1.66 58.14
C GLN A 449 51.14 -1.72 57.14
N PRO A 450 50.90 -1.99 55.84
CA PRO A 450 51.98 -1.90 54.87
C PRO A 450 52.49 -0.46 54.90
N ASP A 451 53.73 -0.31 55.37
CA ASP A 451 54.56 0.89 55.36
C ASP A 451 54.15 1.83 54.21
N ASP A 452 53.95 3.13 54.50
CA ASP A 452 53.56 4.21 53.55
C ASP A 452 54.36 4.13 52.21
N THR A 453 55.54 3.53 52.26
CA THR A 453 56.36 3.14 51.10
C THR A 453 55.70 2.17 50.12
N SER A 454 54.92 1.16 50.54
CA SER A 454 54.26 0.16 49.70
C SER A 454 52.99 0.69 49.02
N GLN A 455 52.15 1.44 49.73
CA GLN A 455 51.04 2.18 49.12
C GLN A 455 51.54 3.27 48.16
N ARG A 456 52.59 4.04 48.51
CA ARG A 456 53.27 4.93 47.55
C ARG A 456 53.80 4.17 46.35
N ASN A 457 54.41 3.01 46.53
CA ASN A 457 54.96 2.24 45.41
C ASN A 457 53.86 1.63 44.51
N ARG A 458 52.73 1.18 45.07
CA ARG A 458 51.56 0.75 44.29
C ARG A 458 50.90 1.92 43.56
N LEU A 459 50.77 3.08 44.20
CA LEU A 459 50.24 4.29 43.56
C LEU A 459 51.19 4.80 42.46
N ILE A 460 52.51 4.77 42.69
CA ILE A 460 53.54 5.11 41.70
C ILE A 460 53.51 4.11 40.53
N LEU A 461 53.37 2.80 40.79
CA LEU A 461 53.24 1.78 39.74
C LEU A 461 51.93 1.93 38.94
N ALA A 462 50.82 2.22 39.60
CA ALA A 462 49.53 2.49 38.95
C ALA A 462 49.60 3.76 38.10
N VAL A 463 50.21 4.84 38.61
CA VAL A 463 50.46 6.07 37.85
C VAL A 463 51.40 5.81 36.67
N ILE A 464 52.45 5.00 36.83
CA ILE A 464 53.35 4.59 35.73
C ILE A 464 52.60 3.74 34.70
N LEU A 465 51.70 2.85 35.11
CA LEU A 465 50.88 2.02 34.22
C LEU A 465 49.88 2.87 33.44
N VAL A 466 49.22 3.84 34.08
CA VAL A 466 48.33 4.78 33.39
C VAL A 466 49.11 5.67 32.43
N ILE A 467 50.26 6.22 32.86
CA ILE A 467 51.14 7.00 31.98
C ILE A 467 51.64 6.16 30.81
N THR A 468 52.03 4.91 31.01
CA THR A 468 52.47 4.03 29.92
C THR A 468 51.32 3.66 28.98
N ALA A 469 50.11 3.39 29.49
CA ALA A 469 48.93 3.17 28.66
C ALA A 469 48.57 4.42 27.83
N VAL A 470 48.62 5.61 28.43
CA VAL A 470 48.40 6.89 27.71
C VAL A 470 49.50 7.14 26.68
N VAL A 471 50.77 6.83 26.98
CA VAL A 471 51.88 6.92 26.01
C VAL A 471 51.72 5.91 24.88
N ILE A 472 51.26 4.69 25.16
CA ILE A 472 50.99 3.67 24.13
C ILE A 472 49.84 4.14 23.23
N VAL A 473 48.76 4.64 23.80
CA VAL A 473 47.62 5.21 23.04
C VAL A 473 48.06 6.43 22.24
N ALA A 474 48.85 7.34 22.81
CA ALA A 474 49.41 8.50 22.13
C ALA A 474 50.38 8.10 21.00
N LEU A 475 51.20 7.07 21.19
CA LEU A 475 52.08 6.51 20.15
C LEU A 475 51.27 5.81 19.05
N PHE A 476 50.16 5.17 19.40
CA PHE A 476 49.25 4.55 18.45
C PHE A 476 48.50 5.58 17.61
N ILE A 477 48.02 6.66 18.25
CA ILE A 477 47.45 7.84 17.60
C ILE A 477 48.50 8.52 16.72
N TRP A 478 49.73 8.74 17.23
CA TRP A 478 50.84 9.32 16.49
C TRP A 478 51.22 8.49 15.26
N ARG A 479 51.26 7.16 15.39
CA ARG A 479 51.49 6.21 14.30
C ARG A 479 50.36 6.25 13.26
N ARG A 480 49.11 6.42 13.67
CA ARG A 480 47.96 6.62 12.78
C ARG A 480 47.94 7.99 12.09
N SER A 481 48.51 9.02 12.72
CA SER A 481 48.59 10.38 12.15
C SER A 481 49.82 10.64 11.27
N ARG A 482 50.69 9.64 11.03
CA ARG A 482 51.74 9.76 10.01
C ARG A 482 51.10 9.75 8.61
N PRO A 483 51.28 10.80 7.79
CA PRO A 483 50.81 10.78 6.41
C PRO A 483 51.57 9.70 5.62
N SER A 484 50.83 8.87 4.91
CA SER A 484 51.39 7.86 4.00
C SER A 484 52.14 8.57 2.87
N TYR A 485 53.47 8.49 2.88
CA TYR A 485 54.28 8.75 1.68
C TYR A 485 54.14 7.52 0.77
N ASP A 486 53.20 7.56 -0.16
CA ASP A 486 53.38 7.04 -1.52
C ASP A 486 52.10 7.22 -2.35
N THR A 487 52.01 8.37 -3.02
CA THR A 487 51.43 8.45 -4.38
C THR A 487 52.19 9.53 -5.16
N LEU A 488 53.25 9.12 -5.88
CA LEU A 488 53.79 9.90 -6.98
C LEU A 488 52.86 9.74 -8.20
N PRO A 489 52.28 10.83 -8.76
CA PRO A 489 51.50 10.76 -9.99
C PRO A 489 52.43 10.59 -11.23
N PRO A 490 51.91 10.05 -12.35
CA PRO A 490 52.71 9.69 -13.50
C PRO A 490 53.33 10.92 -14.20
N HIS A 491 54.60 10.77 -14.60
CA HIS A 491 55.37 11.73 -15.36
C HIS A 491 54.59 12.33 -16.55
N LYS A 492 54.26 13.63 -16.47
CA LYS A 492 54.00 14.45 -17.65
C LYS A 492 55.35 14.72 -18.35
N ARG A 493 55.42 14.38 -19.65
CA ARG A 493 56.53 14.74 -20.54
C ARG A 493 56.75 16.27 -20.52
N PRO A 494 57.99 16.77 -20.48
CA PRO A 494 58.25 18.21 -20.53
C PRO A 494 57.99 18.77 -21.95
N PRO A 495 57.57 20.03 -22.08
CA PRO A 495 57.45 20.68 -23.36
C PRO A 495 58.84 20.99 -23.93
N HIS A 496 59.04 20.70 -25.22
CA HIS A 496 60.16 21.20 -26.00
C HIS A 496 60.28 22.73 -25.86
N ARG A 497 61.39 23.22 -25.31
CA ARG A 497 61.89 24.56 -25.62
C ARG A 497 63.11 24.43 -26.53
N ARG A 498 62.95 24.95 -27.75
CA ARG A 498 64.04 25.22 -28.69
C ARG A 498 65.04 26.20 -28.06
N PRO A 499 66.35 26.11 -28.40
CA PRO A 499 67.36 27.02 -27.91
C PRO A 499 67.19 28.43 -28.51
N PRO A 500 67.70 29.48 -27.85
CA PRO A 500 67.68 30.84 -28.39
C PRO A 500 68.62 30.93 -29.60
N ARG A 501 68.10 31.44 -30.72
CA ARG A 501 68.92 31.96 -31.81
C ARG A 501 69.61 33.24 -31.34
N ARG A 502 70.95 33.28 -31.43
CA ARG A 502 71.67 34.52 -31.75
C ARG A 502 72.80 34.21 -32.72
N TYR A 503 72.75 34.98 -33.81
CA TYR A 503 73.63 35.09 -34.98
C TYR A 503 73.50 34.00 -36.04
#